data_AF-A0AAV7I724-F1
#
_entry.id   AF-A0AAV7I724-F1
#
_cell.length_a   1.000
_cell.length_b   1.000
_cell.length_c   1.000
_cell.angle_alpha   90.00
_cell.angle_beta   90.00
_cell.angle_gamma   90.00
#
_symmetry.space_group_name_H-M   'P 1'
#
loop_
_entity.id
_entity.type
_entity.pdbx_description
1 polymer ?
#
loop_
_entity_poly.entity_id
_entity_poly.type
_entity_poly.pdbx_seq_one_letter_code
_entity_poly.pdbx_strand_id
1 'polypeptide(L)'
;MKRIKKLRLLNAINESNENRLFLQKLLVLPLLPPDDIELAFYWILSTTAPVLLLQFKKLLKYFYNQWIRRTRPDVYSVFLRVFRTNNFSEAYNKVLALQFGTHPNIWDFTEKIVLLQELKRIEYESLQNGNRIMKQFRSRETLKNKIIHSAWVLYQNNQFGHFLVDVRKIHNFIAENPIEIEFVVGEHITDCTMCEQSMTNHICQPCNHWFGCSRCVQNMRVFLARVQPNLRCPTCDNVIASFEKIF
;
A
#
# COMPACT_ATOMS: atom_id res chain seq x y z
N MET A 1 3.59 6.11 14.62
CA MET A 1 4.93 5.62 15.05
C MET A 1 5.84 6.65 15.74
N LYS A 2 5.93 7.93 15.29
CA LYS A 2 6.82 8.93 15.91
C LYS A 2 6.63 9.10 17.44
N ARG A 3 5.38 9.00 17.94
CA ARG A 3 5.09 9.10 19.38
C ARG A 3 5.53 7.88 20.19
N ILE A 4 5.46 6.67 19.62
CA ILE A 4 5.92 5.42 20.26
C ILE A 4 7.44 5.47 20.51
N LYS A 5 8.19 5.95 19.51
CA LYS A 5 9.62 6.27 19.62
C LYS A 5 9.90 7.27 20.74
N LYS A 6 9.17 8.39 20.77
CA LYS A 6 9.31 9.44 21.79
C LYS A 6 8.97 8.95 23.21
N LEU A 7 8.07 7.97 23.34
CA LEU A 7 7.68 7.37 24.63
C LEU A 7 8.57 6.19 25.06
N ARG A 8 9.62 5.86 24.30
CA ARG A 8 10.56 4.75 24.58
C ARG A 8 9.87 3.38 24.71
N LEU A 9 8.73 3.19 24.03
CA LEU A 9 7.96 1.93 24.09
C LEU A 9 8.43 0.89 23.06
N LEU A 10 9.37 1.24 22.17
CA LEU A 10 9.79 0.37 21.07
C LEU A 10 10.36 -0.98 21.53
N ASN A 11 11.26 -0.97 22.52
CA ASN A 11 11.91 -2.20 23.00
C ASN A 11 10.88 -3.14 23.61
N ALA A 12 10.03 -2.60 24.49
CA ALA A 12 8.91 -3.34 25.08
C ALA A 12 7.95 -3.94 24.03
N ILE A 13 7.68 -3.23 22.94
CA ILE A 13 6.84 -3.76 21.85
C ILE A 13 7.56 -4.87 21.08
N ASN A 14 8.86 -4.76 20.86
CA ASN A 14 9.60 -5.77 20.11
C ASN A 14 9.80 -7.07 20.92
N GLU A 15 9.89 -6.96 22.24
CA GLU A 15 10.17 -8.08 23.16
C GLU A 15 8.94 -8.92 23.51
N SER A 16 7.73 -8.35 23.47
CA SER A 16 6.50 -9.04 23.90
C SER A 16 5.42 -9.08 22.82
N ASN A 17 4.95 -10.29 22.49
CA ASN A 17 3.83 -10.49 21.57
C ASN A 17 2.53 -9.87 22.12
N GLU A 18 2.34 -9.86 23.44
CA GLU A 18 1.20 -9.24 24.10
C GLU A 18 1.20 -7.72 23.88
N ASN A 19 2.37 -7.08 24.00
CA ASN A 19 2.54 -5.65 23.75
C ASN A 19 2.25 -5.29 22.28
N ARG A 20 2.64 -6.16 21.35
CA ARG A 20 2.33 -6.01 19.92
C ARG A 20 0.84 -6.12 19.65
N LEU A 21 0.19 -7.12 20.23
CA LEU A 21 -1.26 -7.33 20.07
C LEU A 21 -2.05 -6.16 20.63
N PHE A 22 -1.68 -5.67 21.80
CA PHE A 22 -2.30 -4.49 22.39
C PHE A 22 -2.16 -3.24 21.51
N LEU A 23 -0.96 -2.98 21.00
CA LEU A 23 -0.77 -1.87 20.06
C LEU A 23 -1.58 -2.06 18.78
N GLN A 24 -1.65 -3.28 18.25
CA GLN A 24 -2.44 -3.59 17.05
C GLN A 24 -3.92 -3.27 17.26
N LYS A 25 -4.50 -3.62 18.42
CA LYS A 25 -5.89 -3.26 18.77
C LYS A 25 -6.13 -1.75 18.65
N LEU A 26 -5.21 -0.92 19.15
CA LEU A 26 -5.30 0.54 19.04
C LEU A 26 -5.16 1.04 17.60
N LEU A 27 -4.30 0.41 16.79
CA LEU A 27 -4.06 0.81 15.39
C LEU A 27 -5.20 0.40 14.44
N VAL A 28 -6.04 -0.54 14.86
CA VAL A 28 -7.21 -1.01 14.10
C VAL A 28 -8.42 -0.13 14.32
N LEU A 29 -8.49 0.66 15.41
CA LEU A 29 -9.63 1.54 15.71
C LEU A 29 -10.08 2.41 14.52
N PRO A 30 -9.20 3.06 13.73
CA PRO A 30 -9.64 3.84 12.56
C PRO A 30 -10.40 3.04 11.49
N LEU A 31 -10.31 1.71 11.50
CA LEU A 31 -11.02 0.84 10.56
C LEU A 31 -12.48 0.57 11.00
N LEU A 32 -12.91 1.04 12.17
CA LEU A 32 -14.29 0.91 12.67
C LEU A 32 -15.16 2.09 12.23
N PRO A 33 -16.50 1.92 12.21
CA PRO A 33 -17.41 3.06 12.13
C PRO A 33 -17.10 4.10 13.22
N PRO A 34 -17.24 5.41 12.92
CA PRO A 34 -16.96 6.47 13.88
C PRO A 34 -17.61 6.26 15.26
N ASP A 35 -18.87 5.81 15.25
CA ASP A 35 -19.69 5.65 16.46
C ASP A 35 -19.19 4.51 17.37
N ASP A 36 -18.55 3.50 16.79
CA ASP A 36 -18.05 2.33 17.51
C ASP A 36 -16.62 2.52 18.05
N ILE A 37 -15.88 3.51 17.57
CA ILE A 37 -14.46 3.71 17.91
C ILE A 37 -14.25 3.99 19.40
N GLU A 38 -15.09 4.84 20.00
CA GLU A 38 -14.96 5.19 21.41
C GLU A 38 -15.36 4.02 22.32
N LEU A 39 -16.46 3.34 22.00
CA LEU A 39 -16.89 2.13 22.69
C LEU A 39 -15.82 1.04 22.63
N ALA A 40 -15.25 0.82 21.45
CA ALA A 40 -14.17 -0.13 21.21
C ALA A 40 -12.90 0.24 21.98
N PHE A 41 -12.58 1.52 22.12
CA PHE A 41 -11.47 1.97 22.97
C PHE A 41 -11.70 1.64 24.44
N TYR A 42 -12.89 1.90 24.98
CA TYR A 42 -13.22 1.53 26.37
C TYR A 42 -13.22 0.01 26.59
N TRP A 43 -13.68 -0.76 25.62
CA TRP A 43 -13.60 -2.21 25.66
C TRP A 43 -12.15 -2.73 25.71
N ILE A 44 -11.23 -2.10 24.95
CA ILE A 44 -9.80 -2.42 25.07
C ILE A 44 -9.30 -2.17 26.49
N LEU A 45 -9.71 -1.07 27.12
CA LEU A 45 -9.30 -0.75 28.48
C LEU A 45 -9.83 -1.75 29.52
N SER A 46 -11.09 -2.17 29.40
CA SER A 46 -11.71 -3.08 30.37
C SER A 46 -11.20 -4.53 30.26
N THR A 47 -10.76 -4.93 29.07
CA THR A 47 -10.30 -6.32 28.80
C THR A 47 -8.79 -6.50 28.88
N THR A 48 -8.03 -5.43 29.10
CA THR A 48 -6.56 -5.47 29.12
C THR A 48 -6.02 -5.59 30.55
N ALA A 49 -4.98 -6.41 30.73
CA ALA A 49 -4.31 -6.59 32.02
C ALA A 49 -3.82 -5.25 32.61
N PRO A 50 -3.99 -5.00 33.93
CA PRO A 50 -3.62 -3.73 34.57
C PRO A 50 -2.15 -3.33 34.37
N VAL A 51 -1.24 -4.32 34.36
CA VAL A 51 0.20 -4.11 34.13
C VAL A 51 0.45 -3.46 32.76
N LEU A 52 -0.26 -3.92 31.74
CA LEU A 52 -0.14 -3.42 30.38
C LEU A 52 -0.73 -2.00 30.25
N LEU A 53 -1.86 -1.74 30.93
CA LEU A 53 -2.44 -0.39 31.00
C LEU A 53 -1.48 0.61 31.66
N LEU A 54 -0.78 0.21 32.72
CA LEU A 54 0.23 1.04 33.38
C LEU A 54 1.41 1.33 32.45
N GLN A 55 1.91 0.30 31.77
CA GLN A 55 3.01 0.42 30.82
C GLN A 55 2.68 1.39 29.68
N PHE A 56 1.47 1.33 29.13
CA PHE A 56 1.02 2.15 28.01
C PHE A 56 0.24 3.41 28.41
N LYS A 57 0.14 3.74 29.71
CA LYS A 57 -0.66 4.86 30.25
C LYS A 57 -0.44 6.18 29.51
N LYS A 58 0.82 6.54 29.22
CA LYS A 58 1.17 7.78 28.50
C LYS A 58 0.67 7.76 27.04
N LEU A 59 0.70 6.59 26.39
CA LEU A 59 0.18 6.42 25.04
C LEU A 59 -1.35 6.49 25.03
N LEU A 60 -2.02 5.80 25.96
CA LEU A 60 -3.47 5.80 26.08
C LEU A 60 -4.02 7.20 26.34
N LYS A 61 -3.43 7.94 27.29
CA LYS A 61 -3.81 9.34 27.56
C LYS A 61 -3.64 10.23 26.33
N TYR A 62 -2.55 10.04 25.59
CA TYR A 62 -2.34 10.76 24.32
C TYR A 62 -3.39 10.37 23.29
N PHE A 63 -3.67 9.07 23.13
CA PHE A 63 -4.60 8.57 22.14
C PHE A 63 -6.00 9.15 22.37
N TYR A 64 -6.49 9.04 23.61
CA TYR A 64 -7.79 9.59 23.99
C TYR A 64 -7.87 11.09 23.76
N ASN A 65 -6.92 11.87 24.27
CA ASN A 65 -6.97 13.33 24.16
C ASN A 65 -6.83 13.82 22.71
N GLN A 66 -5.95 13.20 21.93
CA GLN A 66 -5.66 13.65 20.57
C GLN A 66 -6.69 13.12 19.57
N TRP A 67 -6.94 11.82 19.58
CA TRP A 67 -7.71 11.17 18.52
C TRP A 67 -9.19 11.11 18.87
N ILE A 68 -9.55 10.71 20.09
CA ILE A 68 -10.98 10.62 20.48
C ILE A 68 -11.56 12.00 20.77
N ARG A 69 -10.94 12.79 21.65
CA ARG A 69 -11.50 14.07 22.09
C ARG A 69 -11.28 15.22 21.10
N ARG A 70 -10.05 15.39 20.59
CA ARG A 70 -9.70 16.57 19.77
C ARG A 70 -9.98 16.40 18.29
N THR A 71 -9.43 15.35 17.67
CA THR A 71 -9.63 15.09 16.24
C THR A 71 -11.02 14.52 15.96
N ARG A 72 -11.54 13.72 16.90
CA ARG A 72 -12.80 12.98 16.84
C ARG A 72 -12.84 11.83 15.83
N PRO A 73 -13.53 10.71 16.14
CA PRO A 73 -13.62 9.55 15.25
C PRO A 73 -14.13 9.83 13.83
N ASP A 74 -15.05 10.79 13.66
CA ASP A 74 -15.64 11.13 12.35
C ASP A 74 -14.62 11.66 11.32
N VAL A 75 -13.52 12.26 11.79
CA VAL A 75 -12.51 12.85 10.92
C VAL A 75 -11.50 11.82 10.39
N TYR A 76 -11.14 10.81 11.21
CA TYR A 76 -10.05 9.88 10.88
C TYR A 76 -10.50 8.44 10.66
N SER A 77 -11.77 8.12 10.88
CA SER A 77 -12.30 6.80 10.47
C SER A 77 -12.16 6.63 8.96
N VAL A 78 -11.68 5.46 8.57
CA VAL A 78 -11.51 5.02 7.19
C VAL A 78 -12.38 3.80 6.89
N PHE A 79 -13.39 3.54 7.73
CA PHE A 79 -14.38 2.49 7.51
C PHE A 79 -15.03 2.65 6.14
N LEU A 80 -15.03 1.56 5.35
CA LEU A 80 -15.53 1.49 3.97
C LEU A 80 -14.89 2.48 2.99
N ARG A 81 -13.78 3.15 3.36
CA ARG A 81 -13.08 4.04 2.44
C ARG A 81 -12.13 3.25 1.55
N VAL A 82 -12.21 3.49 0.24
CA VAL A 82 -11.28 2.97 -0.76
C VAL A 82 -9.84 3.42 -0.46
N PHE A 83 -9.69 4.65 0.00
CA PHE A 83 -8.41 5.24 0.37
C PHE A 83 -8.32 5.50 1.87
N ARG A 84 -7.29 4.92 2.52
CA ARG A 84 -7.12 4.94 3.99
C ARG A 84 -6.04 5.90 4.49
N THR A 85 -5.23 6.44 3.59
CA THR A 85 -4.26 7.48 3.94
C THR A 85 -4.43 8.63 2.96
N ASN A 86 -4.48 9.87 3.46
CA ASN A 86 -4.39 11.08 2.64
C ASN A 86 -2.98 11.32 2.08
N ASN A 87 -2.13 10.28 2.08
CA ASN A 87 -0.71 10.40 1.88
C ASN A 87 -0.29 10.28 0.41
N PHE A 88 -1.17 10.64 -0.51
CA PHE A 88 -0.84 10.67 -1.93
C PHE A 88 0.27 11.70 -2.18
N SER A 89 0.21 12.84 -1.49
CA SER A 89 1.23 13.88 -1.62
C SER A 89 2.59 13.47 -1.05
N GLU A 90 2.72 12.87 0.14
CA GLU A 90 4.06 12.43 0.59
C GLU A 90 4.53 11.18 -0.18
N ALA A 91 3.64 10.31 -0.63
CA ALA A 91 4.00 9.19 -1.51
C ALA A 91 4.54 9.71 -2.84
N TYR A 92 3.85 10.66 -3.47
CA TYR A 92 4.31 11.33 -4.68
C TYR A 92 5.63 12.05 -4.46
N ASN A 93 5.74 12.85 -3.40
CA ASN A 93 6.99 13.55 -3.06
C ASN A 93 8.15 12.59 -2.79
N LYS A 94 7.87 11.39 -2.26
CA LYS A 94 8.89 10.36 -2.09
C LYS A 94 9.36 9.81 -3.45
N VAL A 95 8.45 9.62 -4.41
CA VAL A 95 8.81 9.24 -5.78
C VAL A 95 9.65 10.34 -6.43
N LEU A 96 9.25 11.61 -6.28
CA LEU A 96 10.04 12.75 -6.76
C LEU A 96 11.45 12.75 -6.15
N ALA A 97 11.55 12.57 -4.84
CA ALA A 97 12.85 12.54 -4.16
C ALA A 97 13.76 11.41 -4.65
N LEU A 98 13.20 10.24 -4.98
CA LEU A 98 13.94 9.12 -5.55
C LEU A 98 14.40 9.40 -6.99
N GLN A 99 13.57 10.06 -7.80
CA GLN A 99 13.91 10.37 -9.20
C GLN A 99 14.86 11.55 -9.33
N PHE A 100 14.69 12.57 -8.50
CA PHE A 100 15.41 13.83 -8.60
C PHE A 100 16.73 13.77 -7.83
N GLY A 101 16.80 12.94 -6.79
CA GLY A 101 17.90 12.91 -5.84
C GLY A 101 17.82 14.04 -4.82
N THR A 102 18.77 14.08 -3.89
CA THR A 102 18.91 15.19 -2.94
C THR A 102 19.62 16.37 -3.61
N HIS A 103 18.90 17.46 -3.81
CA HIS A 103 19.38 18.74 -4.37
C HIS A 103 19.80 18.69 -5.85
N PRO A 104 18.88 18.42 -6.80
CA PRO A 104 19.15 18.59 -8.22
C PRO A 104 19.49 20.06 -8.54
N ASN A 105 20.33 20.28 -9.55
CA ASN A 105 20.49 21.63 -10.10
C ASN A 105 19.19 22.06 -10.83
N ILE A 106 19.04 23.36 -11.12
CA ILE A 106 17.80 23.89 -11.70
C ILE A 106 17.45 23.28 -13.06
N TRP A 107 18.44 22.97 -13.90
CA TRP A 107 18.24 22.38 -15.21
C TRP A 107 17.82 20.91 -15.10
N ASP A 108 18.51 20.12 -14.27
CA ASP A 108 18.17 18.73 -13.99
C ASP A 108 16.76 18.62 -13.38
N PHE A 109 16.42 19.54 -12.49
CA PHE A 109 15.10 19.59 -11.88
C PHE A 109 14.01 19.88 -12.92
N THR A 110 14.24 20.87 -13.78
CA THR A 110 13.27 21.30 -14.78
C THR A 110 13.04 20.21 -15.83
N GLU A 111 14.11 19.60 -16.34
CA GLU A 111 14.04 18.49 -17.30
C GLU A 111 13.23 17.32 -16.72
N LYS A 112 13.55 16.89 -15.49
CA LYS A 112 12.87 15.77 -14.84
C LYS A 112 11.40 16.06 -14.52
N ILE A 113 11.04 17.30 -14.19
CA ILE A 113 9.64 17.69 -13.99
C ILE A 113 8.86 17.64 -15.31
N VAL A 114 9.42 18.18 -16.39
CA VAL A 114 8.76 18.18 -17.71
C VAL A 114 8.51 16.74 -18.16
N LEU A 115 9.51 15.86 -18.02
CA LEU A 115 9.37 14.44 -18.33
C LEU A 115 8.28 13.78 -17.48
N LEU A 116 8.24 14.05 -16.17
CA LEU A 116 7.24 13.47 -15.29
C LEU A 116 5.81 13.95 -15.63
N GLN A 117 5.65 15.22 -15.97
CA GLN A 117 4.37 15.78 -16.40
C GLN A 117 3.87 15.12 -17.68
N GLU A 118 4.74 14.89 -18.65
CA GLU A 118 4.38 14.25 -19.91
C GLU A 118 3.98 12.79 -19.71
N LEU A 119 4.71 12.04 -18.87
CA LEU A 119 4.33 10.69 -18.50
C LEU A 119 2.94 10.65 -17.84
N LYS A 120 2.66 11.59 -16.95
CA LYS A 120 1.36 11.67 -16.28
C LYS A 120 0.23 12.06 -17.22
N ARG A 121 0.50 12.89 -18.23
CA ARG A 121 -0.45 13.24 -19.29
C ARG A 121 -0.83 12.00 -20.12
N ILE A 122 0.16 11.23 -20.56
CA ILE A 122 -0.05 9.99 -21.32
C ILE A 122 -0.84 8.97 -20.50
N GLU A 123 -0.50 8.80 -19.21
CA GLU A 123 -1.26 7.91 -18.30
C GLU A 123 -2.72 8.37 -18.16
N TYR A 124 -2.95 9.66 -17.97
CA TYR A 124 -4.30 10.21 -17.85
C TYR A 124 -5.13 9.97 -19.12
N GLU A 125 -4.56 10.24 -20.30
CA GLU A 125 -5.21 10.00 -21.59
C GLU A 125 -5.52 8.52 -21.81
N SER A 126 -4.60 7.63 -21.44
CA SER A 126 -4.80 6.18 -21.51
C SER A 126 -5.96 5.71 -20.62
N LEU A 127 -6.08 6.25 -19.40
CA LEU A 127 -7.20 5.98 -18.49
C LEU A 127 -8.53 6.52 -19.03
N GLN A 128 -8.54 7.74 -19.60
CA GLN A 128 -9.72 8.32 -20.25
C GLN A 128 -10.20 7.45 -21.41
N ASN A 129 -9.27 6.83 -22.15
CA ASN A 129 -9.56 5.90 -23.24
C ASN A 129 -9.97 4.50 -22.76
N GLY A 130 -10.18 4.29 -21.45
CA GLY A 130 -10.64 3.02 -20.88
C GLY A 130 -9.56 1.93 -20.78
N ASN A 131 -8.30 2.26 -21.09
CA ASN A 131 -7.20 1.31 -20.96
C ASN A 131 -6.86 1.10 -19.48
N ARG A 132 -6.62 -0.16 -19.10
CA ARG A 132 -6.18 -0.51 -17.74
C ARG A 132 -4.69 -0.29 -17.61
N ILE A 133 -4.27 0.71 -16.84
CA ILE A 133 -2.86 0.87 -16.44
C ILE A 133 -2.59 -0.10 -15.28
N MET A 134 -1.82 -1.16 -15.55
CA MET A 134 -1.74 -2.31 -14.64
C MET A 134 -0.82 -2.09 -13.44
N LYS A 135 -1.44 -1.75 -12.30
CA LYS A 135 -1.29 -2.40 -10.98
C LYS A 135 -0.33 -3.59 -10.78
N GLN A 136 1.01 -3.58 -10.89
CA GLN A 136 1.82 -4.45 -10.00
C GLN A 136 1.69 -3.95 -8.54
N PHE A 137 0.49 -4.13 -7.97
CA PHE A 137 0.29 -4.05 -6.53
C PHE A 137 1.25 -5.06 -5.90
N ARG A 138 2.07 -4.63 -4.93
CA ARG A 138 2.74 -5.58 -4.04
C ARG A 138 1.68 -6.54 -3.51
N SER A 139 1.74 -7.83 -3.86
CA SER A 139 0.66 -8.80 -3.59
C SER A 139 0.15 -8.78 -2.14
N ARG A 140 1.05 -8.44 -1.20
CA ARG A 140 0.77 -8.25 0.23
C ARG A 140 -0.21 -7.12 0.54
N GLU A 141 -0.22 -6.02 -0.21
CA GLU A 141 -1.14 -4.90 0.02
C GLU A 141 -2.54 -5.22 -0.50
N THR A 142 -2.64 -5.91 -1.64
CA THR A 142 -3.91 -6.45 -2.16
C THR A 142 -4.52 -7.42 -1.16
N LEU A 143 -3.72 -8.35 -0.64
CA LEU A 143 -4.19 -9.31 0.36
C LEU A 143 -4.71 -8.62 1.63
N LYS A 144 -3.99 -7.61 2.14
CA LYS A 144 -4.44 -6.82 3.30
C LYS A 144 -5.73 -6.07 3.02
N ASN A 145 -5.92 -5.52 1.82
CA ASN A 145 -7.14 -4.81 1.45
C ASN A 145 -8.32 -5.77 1.36
N LYS A 146 -8.11 -6.96 0.77
CA LYS A 146 -9.11 -8.03 0.75
C LYS A 146 -9.48 -8.47 2.18
N ILE A 147 -8.47 -8.63 3.05
CA ILE A 147 -8.68 -8.93 4.48
C ILE A 147 -9.56 -7.90 5.16
N ILE A 148 -9.22 -6.62 5.04
CA ILE A 148 -9.96 -5.54 5.69
C ILE A 148 -11.37 -5.41 5.11
N HIS A 149 -11.53 -5.54 3.80
CA HIS A 149 -12.85 -5.48 3.17
C HIS A 149 -13.74 -6.64 3.62
N SER A 150 -13.22 -7.86 3.64
CA SER A 150 -13.96 -9.03 4.12
C SER A 150 -14.33 -8.88 5.60
N ALA A 151 -13.41 -8.33 6.41
CA ALA A 151 -13.68 -8.00 7.81
C ALA A 151 -14.85 -7.01 7.96
N TRP A 152 -14.91 -5.99 7.10
CA TRP A 152 -16.02 -5.03 7.09
C TRP A 152 -17.35 -5.70 6.71
N VAL A 153 -17.37 -6.57 5.70
CA VAL A 153 -18.58 -7.32 5.31
C VAL A 153 -19.09 -8.18 6.47
N LEU A 154 -18.20 -8.94 7.13
CA LEU A 154 -18.58 -9.79 8.27
C LEU A 154 -19.09 -8.96 9.45
N TYR A 155 -18.50 -7.79 9.68
CA TYR A 155 -18.93 -6.86 10.72
C TYR A 155 -20.31 -6.28 10.43
N GLN A 156 -20.57 -5.82 9.19
CA GLN A 156 -21.87 -5.31 8.77
C GLN A 156 -22.98 -6.36 8.87
N ASN A 157 -22.66 -7.62 8.63
CA ASN A 157 -23.61 -8.73 8.73
C ASN A 157 -23.86 -9.21 10.18
N ASN A 158 -23.32 -8.52 11.20
CA ASN A 158 -23.35 -8.93 12.61
C ASN A 158 -22.76 -10.33 12.87
N GLN A 159 -22.01 -10.89 11.91
CA GLN A 159 -21.37 -12.20 12.00
C GLN A 159 -20.01 -12.11 12.71
N PHE A 160 -19.55 -10.90 13.01
CA PHE A 160 -18.30 -10.64 13.71
C PHE A 160 -18.53 -9.66 14.87
N GLY A 161 -19.00 -10.18 16.01
CA GLY A 161 -19.44 -9.36 17.16
C GLY A 161 -18.37 -8.43 17.74
N HIS A 162 -17.07 -8.69 17.51
CA HIS A 162 -15.98 -7.81 17.92
C HIS A 162 -14.88 -7.76 16.86
N PHE A 163 -14.94 -6.78 15.95
CA PHE A 163 -13.92 -6.49 14.92
C PHE A 163 -12.48 -6.43 15.47
N LEU A 164 -12.33 -6.08 16.74
CA LEU A 164 -11.04 -6.00 17.44
C LEU A 164 -10.44 -7.35 17.87
N VAL A 165 -11.25 -8.42 17.92
CA VAL A 165 -10.81 -9.68 18.52
C VAL A 165 -9.81 -10.42 17.64
N ASP A 166 -9.87 -10.32 16.30
CA ASP A 166 -8.81 -10.94 15.48
C ASP A 166 -8.82 -10.54 14.00
N VAL A 167 -8.19 -9.41 13.68
CA VAL A 167 -7.73 -9.13 12.29
C VAL A 167 -6.79 -10.24 11.78
N ARG A 168 -6.15 -11.00 12.69
CA ARG A 168 -5.33 -12.17 12.36
C ARG A 168 -6.15 -13.42 12.01
N LYS A 169 -7.31 -13.68 12.64
CA LYS A 169 -8.19 -14.81 12.25
C LYS A 169 -8.82 -14.60 10.89
N ILE A 170 -9.03 -13.35 10.47
CA ILE A 170 -9.56 -13.04 9.13
C ILE A 170 -8.58 -13.48 8.03
N HIS A 171 -7.27 -13.47 8.29
CA HIS A 171 -6.28 -14.05 7.38
C HIS A 171 -6.48 -15.56 7.18
N ASN A 172 -6.75 -16.30 8.26
CA ASN A 172 -7.01 -17.75 8.20
C ASN A 172 -8.39 -18.04 7.58
N PHE A 173 -9.41 -17.26 7.94
CA PHE A 173 -10.76 -17.37 7.38
C PHE A 173 -10.80 -17.14 5.87
N ILE A 174 -10.02 -16.20 5.34
CA ILE A 174 -9.94 -15.92 3.88
C ILE A 174 -9.12 -16.98 3.14
N ALA A 175 -8.13 -17.59 3.79
CA ALA A 175 -7.42 -18.74 3.22
C ALA A 175 -8.35 -19.97 3.10
N GLU A 176 -9.30 -20.12 4.02
CA GLU A 176 -10.30 -21.20 4.05
C GLU A 176 -11.54 -20.89 3.17
N ASN A 177 -11.87 -19.61 2.96
CA ASN A 177 -13.04 -19.16 2.19
C ASN A 177 -12.64 -18.04 1.21
N PRO A 178 -12.14 -18.38 0.00
CA PRO A 178 -11.74 -17.38 -0.99
C PRO A 178 -12.97 -16.63 -1.52
N ILE A 179 -13.08 -15.35 -1.17
CA ILE A 179 -14.08 -14.44 -1.74
C ILE A 179 -13.45 -13.78 -2.98
N GLU A 180 -14.07 -13.95 -4.15
CA GLU A 180 -13.69 -13.23 -5.36
C GLU A 180 -14.08 -11.76 -5.23
N ILE A 181 -13.10 -10.85 -5.30
CA ILE A 181 -13.33 -9.41 -5.24
C ILE A 181 -12.55 -8.75 -6.38
N GLU A 182 -13.27 -8.17 -7.34
CA GLU A 182 -12.71 -7.30 -8.38
C GLU A 182 -12.40 -5.91 -7.80
N PHE A 183 -11.18 -5.41 -8.05
CA PHE A 183 -10.78 -4.03 -7.76
C PHE A 183 -10.20 -3.40 -9.03
N VAL A 184 -10.61 -2.17 -9.34
CA VAL A 184 -10.08 -1.36 -10.44
C VAL A 184 -9.22 -0.21 -9.88
N VAL A 185 -8.16 0.17 -10.64
CA VAL A 185 -7.43 1.45 -10.68
C VAL A 185 -6.03 1.55 -10.01
N GLY A 186 -4.98 1.73 -10.85
CA GLY A 186 -4.18 2.98 -10.94
C GLY A 186 -2.75 3.11 -10.34
N GLU A 187 -1.78 3.45 -11.22
CA GLU A 187 -0.43 4.06 -11.06
C GLU A 187 0.84 3.19 -10.82
N HIS A 188 1.83 3.28 -11.74
CA HIS A 188 3.09 2.49 -11.79
C HIS A 188 4.41 3.24 -12.04
N ILE A 189 5.36 3.05 -11.13
CA ILE A 189 6.77 2.80 -11.44
C ILE A 189 7.20 1.63 -10.54
N THR A 190 7.68 0.53 -11.11
CA THR A 190 8.13 -0.67 -10.36
C THR A 190 9.62 -0.94 -10.59
N ASP A 191 10.23 -1.64 -9.65
CA ASP A 191 11.55 -2.22 -9.83
C ASP A 191 11.49 -3.24 -10.98
N CYS A 192 12.54 -3.30 -11.78
CA CYS A 192 12.69 -4.23 -12.89
C CYS A 192 12.55 -5.66 -12.36
N THR A 193 11.56 -6.39 -12.84
CA THR A 193 11.27 -7.76 -12.42
C THR A 193 12.38 -8.76 -12.74
N MET A 194 13.34 -8.38 -13.60
CA MET A 194 14.48 -9.22 -13.97
C MET A 194 15.71 -9.02 -13.07
N CYS A 195 15.98 -7.81 -12.60
CA CYS A 195 17.18 -7.55 -11.80
C CYS A 195 16.89 -7.06 -10.38
N GLU A 196 15.68 -6.59 -10.09
CA GLU A 196 15.24 -6.00 -8.82
C GLU A 196 16.10 -4.81 -8.33
N GLN A 197 17.05 -4.34 -9.15
CA GLN A 197 18.08 -3.36 -8.79
C GLN A 197 17.90 -2.02 -9.52
N SER A 198 17.03 -1.96 -10.52
CA SER A 198 16.85 -0.78 -11.36
C SER A 198 15.38 -0.64 -11.69
N MET A 199 14.89 0.60 -11.87
CA MET A 199 13.49 0.79 -12.24
C MET A 199 13.21 0.26 -13.65
N THR A 200 12.00 -0.24 -13.84
CA THR A 200 11.47 -0.58 -15.17
C THR A 200 11.35 0.69 -16.00
N ASN A 201 11.94 0.70 -17.20
CA ASN A 201 11.94 1.87 -18.09
C ASN A 201 11.69 1.51 -19.56
N HIS A 202 11.31 0.27 -19.85
CA HIS A 202 10.91 -0.20 -21.17
C HIS A 202 9.53 -0.82 -21.12
N ILE A 203 8.75 -0.58 -22.17
CA ILE A 203 7.47 -1.24 -22.43
C ILE A 203 7.56 -2.16 -23.65
N CYS A 204 6.75 -3.21 -23.66
CA CYS A 204 6.54 -4.10 -24.79
C CYS A 204 5.55 -3.50 -25.78
N GLN A 205 5.88 -3.51 -27.06
CA GLN A 205 4.92 -3.24 -28.13
C GLN A 205 4.39 -4.55 -28.71
N PRO A 206 3.10 -4.64 -29.08
CA PRO A 206 2.08 -3.57 -29.08
C PRO A 206 1.29 -3.44 -27.77
N CYS A 207 1.53 -4.31 -26.78
CA CYS A 207 0.65 -4.41 -25.61
C CYS A 207 0.88 -3.32 -24.54
N ASN A 208 1.89 -2.48 -24.70
CA ASN A 208 2.28 -1.38 -23.81
C ASN A 208 2.52 -1.77 -22.34
N HIS A 209 2.81 -3.05 -22.07
CA HIS A 209 3.14 -3.51 -20.72
C HIS A 209 4.61 -3.25 -20.38
N TRP A 210 4.88 -2.79 -19.16
CA TRP A 210 6.23 -2.67 -18.62
C TRP A 210 6.97 -4.01 -18.60
N PHE A 211 8.22 -4.01 -19.08
CA PHE A 211 9.01 -5.23 -19.23
C PHE A 211 10.24 -5.28 -18.33
N GLY A 212 11.12 -4.28 -18.43
CA GLY A 212 12.41 -4.30 -17.73
C GLY A 212 13.13 -2.95 -17.73
N CYS A 213 14.27 -2.89 -17.05
CA CYS A 213 15.21 -1.78 -17.16
C CYS A 213 16.03 -1.88 -18.46
N SER A 214 16.67 -0.78 -18.88
CA SER A 214 17.51 -0.72 -20.09
C SER A 214 18.50 -1.86 -20.19
N ARG A 215 19.17 -2.16 -19.08
CA ARG A 215 20.18 -3.21 -19.03
C ARG A 215 19.59 -4.59 -19.27
N CYS A 216 18.46 -4.90 -18.62
CA CYS A 216 17.81 -6.19 -18.77
C CYS A 216 17.15 -6.35 -20.14
N VAL A 217 16.56 -5.28 -20.69
CA VAL A 217 16.00 -5.30 -22.05
C VAL A 217 17.09 -5.45 -23.09
N GLN A 218 18.23 -4.77 -22.94
CA GLN A 218 19.36 -4.91 -23.85
C GLN A 218 19.93 -6.33 -23.81
N ASN A 219 20.09 -6.91 -22.62
CA ASN A 219 20.52 -8.30 -22.46
C ASN A 219 19.52 -9.27 -23.10
N MET A 220 18.22 -9.03 -22.92
CA MET A 220 17.18 -9.82 -23.58
C MET A 220 17.23 -9.69 -25.10
N ARG A 221 17.40 -8.48 -25.66
CA ARG A 221 17.56 -8.30 -27.12
C ARG A 221 18.73 -9.12 -27.67
N VAL A 222 19.86 -9.14 -26.96
CA VAL A 222 21.05 -9.94 -27.34
C VAL A 222 20.77 -11.44 -27.25
N PHE A 223 20.02 -11.89 -26.24
CA PHE A 223 19.61 -13.28 -26.08
C PHE A 223 18.58 -13.72 -27.14
N LEU A 224 17.61 -12.86 -27.46
CA LEU A 224 16.54 -13.11 -28.44
C LEU A 224 17.07 -13.23 -29.87
N ALA A 225 18.10 -12.46 -30.22
CA ALA A 225 18.79 -12.60 -31.50
C ALA A 225 19.41 -14.00 -31.72
N ARG A 226 19.52 -14.83 -30.67
CA ARG A 226 20.18 -16.13 -30.70
C ARG A 226 19.25 -17.33 -30.51
N VAL A 227 18.09 -17.19 -29.86
CA VAL A 227 17.38 -18.37 -29.31
C VAL A 227 15.89 -18.47 -29.71
N GLN A 228 15.11 -17.39 -29.79
CA GLN A 228 13.69 -17.46 -30.20
C GLN A 228 13.15 -16.14 -30.80
N PRO A 229 12.42 -16.18 -31.93
CA PRO A 229 11.77 -15.02 -32.52
C PRO A 229 10.42 -14.62 -31.88
N ASN A 230 9.85 -15.46 -31.01
CA ASN A 230 8.49 -15.27 -30.46
C ASN A 230 8.50 -14.99 -28.96
N LEU A 231 9.22 -13.95 -28.53
CA LEU A 231 9.16 -13.56 -27.13
C LEU A 231 7.76 -13.08 -26.76
N ARG A 232 7.21 -13.63 -25.69
CA ARG A 232 5.87 -13.26 -25.20
C ARG A 232 5.97 -12.33 -24.00
N CYS A 233 5.01 -11.43 -23.92
CA CYS A 233 4.87 -10.52 -22.81
C CYS A 233 4.52 -11.31 -21.54
N PRO A 234 5.29 -11.21 -20.45
CA PRO A 234 5.00 -11.95 -19.22
C PRO A 234 3.67 -11.54 -18.56
N THR A 235 3.07 -10.43 -18.99
CA THR A 235 1.83 -9.89 -18.45
C THR A 235 0.58 -10.37 -19.20
N CYS A 236 0.66 -10.49 -20.52
CA CYS A 236 -0.52 -10.76 -21.36
C CYS A 236 -0.30 -11.86 -22.40
N ASP A 237 0.88 -12.49 -22.40
CA ASP A 237 1.31 -13.54 -23.30
C ASP A 237 1.32 -13.16 -24.81
N ASN A 238 1.03 -11.91 -25.16
CA ASN A 238 1.14 -11.41 -26.54
C ASN A 238 2.59 -11.41 -27.01
N VAL A 239 2.79 -11.70 -28.31
CA VAL A 239 4.11 -11.62 -28.94
C VAL A 239 4.60 -10.18 -28.90
N ILE A 240 5.82 -10.00 -28.40
CA ILE A 240 6.49 -8.71 -28.31
C ILE A 240 7.14 -8.43 -29.66
N ALA A 241 6.63 -7.41 -30.37
CA ALA A 241 7.18 -6.96 -31.63
C ALA A 241 8.45 -6.10 -31.42
N SER A 242 8.43 -5.24 -30.41
CA SER A 242 9.57 -4.38 -30.07
C SER A 242 9.51 -3.92 -28.62
N PHE A 243 10.58 -3.28 -28.17
CA PHE A 243 10.63 -2.60 -26.88
C PHE A 243 10.82 -1.12 -27.10
N GLU A 244 10.03 -0.31 -26.43
CA GLU A 244 10.15 1.14 -26.42
C GLU A 244 10.71 1.61 -25.08
N LYS A 245 11.76 2.42 -25.13
CA LYS A 245 12.37 3.02 -23.95
C LYS A 245 11.60 4.28 -23.59
N ILE A 246 11.13 4.37 -22.35
CA ILE A 246 10.31 5.48 -21.88
C ILE A 246 11.15 6.58 -21.20
N PHE A 247 12.26 6.23 -20.54
CA PHE A 247 13.27 7.16 -20.02
C PHE A 247 14.62 6.48 -19.76
#